data_AF-A0AAX6NE16-F1
#
_entry.id   AF-A0AAX6NE16-F1
#
_cell.length_a   1.000
_cell.length_b   1.000
_cell.length_c   1.000
_cell.angle_alpha   90.00
_cell.angle_beta   90.00
_cell.angle_gamma   90.00
#
_symmetry.space_group_name_H-M   'P 1'
#
loop_
_entity.id
_entity.type
_entity.pdbx_description
1 polymer ?
#
loop_
_entity_poly.entity_id
_entity_poly.type
_entity_poly.pdbx_seq_one_letter_code
_entity_poly.pdbx_strand_id
1 'polypeptide(L)'
;MGKDYRKMLDWEVEREHKNEPSNQRAEDEYKRRGLDQYNDNDDDYYSGGASGWGIVFGILIAICFILYPVAIAVSHMLVELAQITGLVIMIMFVVTFYFAKRKQGYSSFFNFMFHLSSLGLFSFLFPLMFVDLALAGMPMEEFIINQPPGLIDSLKFPFYYALFMIASLIFSKVVMSWVRKKSSSYSDLNRYNKHI
;
A
#
# COMPACT_ATOMS: atom_id res chain seq x y z
N MET A 1 44.55 60.79 -3.82
CA MET A 1 44.27 60.02 -5.05
C MET A 1 43.17 59.03 -4.72
N GLY A 2 42.01 59.07 -5.40
CA GLY A 2 40.91 58.14 -5.13
C GLY A 2 41.12 56.80 -5.84
N LYS A 3 40.66 55.70 -5.22
CA LYS A 3 40.65 54.36 -5.83
C LYS A 3 39.76 54.36 -7.08
N ASP A 4 40.18 53.67 -8.13
CA ASP A 4 39.42 53.52 -9.39
C ASP A 4 38.63 52.20 -9.37
N TYR A 5 37.41 52.25 -8.81
CA TYR A 5 36.53 51.08 -8.64
C TYR A 5 36.10 50.41 -9.95
N ARG A 6 36.22 51.11 -11.11
CA ARG A 6 35.89 50.53 -12.41
C ARG A 6 36.87 49.45 -12.86
N LYS A 7 38.11 49.49 -12.37
CA LYS A 7 39.16 48.52 -12.73
C LYS A 7 39.26 47.36 -11.74
N MET A 8 38.56 47.44 -10.62
CA MET A 8 38.51 46.38 -9.61
C MET A 8 37.60 45.24 -10.06
N LEU A 9 37.91 44.03 -9.61
CA LEU A 9 37.08 42.84 -9.83
C LEU A 9 35.81 42.90 -8.98
N ASP A 10 34.76 42.19 -9.38
CA ASP A 10 33.44 42.24 -8.72
C ASP A 10 33.52 41.90 -7.22
N TRP A 11 34.30 40.88 -6.87
CA TRP A 11 34.52 40.48 -5.47
C TRP A 11 35.31 41.52 -4.64
N GLU A 12 36.18 42.31 -5.28
CA GLU A 12 36.91 43.40 -4.61
C GLU A 12 35.98 44.58 -4.32
N VAL A 13 35.09 44.89 -5.26
CA VAL A 13 34.06 45.94 -5.11
C VAL A 13 33.06 45.53 -4.02
N GLU A 14 32.63 44.27 -3.98
CA GLU A 14 31.76 43.74 -2.93
C GLU A 14 32.44 43.79 -1.54
N ARG A 15 33.72 43.39 -1.45
CA ARG A 15 34.47 43.47 -0.20
C ARG A 15 34.64 44.90 0.29
N GLU A 16 34.95 45.85 -0.59
CA GLU A 16 35.06 47.28 -0.23
C GLU A 16 33.70 47.85 0.21
N HIS A 17 32.61 47.52 -0.49
CA HIS A 17 31.25 47.92 -0.09
C HIS A 17 30.87 47.38 1.30
N LYS A 18 31.16 46.11 1.59
CA LYS A 18 30.88 45.49 2.90
C LYS A 18 31.75 46.07 4.03
N ASN A 19 32.99 46.48 3.74
CA ASN A 19 33.91 47.01 4.76
C ASN A 19 33.75 48.52 5.02
N GLU A 20 33.39 49.31 4.00
CA GLU A 20 33.17 50.76 4.12
C GLU A 20 31.83 51.17 3.46
N PRO A 21 30.68 50.87 4.10
CA PRO A 21 29.35 51.12 3.53
C PRO A 21 29.02 52.62 3.35
N SER A 22 29.78 53.53 3.96
CA SER A 22 29.62 54.98 3.78
C SER A 22 30.29 55.53 2.52
N ASN A 23 31.03 54.70 1.79
CA ASN A 23 31.74 55.10 0.58
C ASN A 23 30.83 55.04 -0.65
N GLN A 24 30.15 56.15 -0.93
CA GLN A 24 29.17 56.27 -2.03
C GLN A 24 29.72 55.84 -3.39
N ARG A 25 31.02 56.02 -3.66
CA ARG A 25 31.62 55.61 -4.94
C ARG A 25 31.72 54.10 -5.11
N ALA A 26 31.92 53.37 -4.01
CA ALA A 26 31.93 51.91 -4.02
C ALA A 26 30.49 51.36 -4.13
N GLU A 27 29.53 51.98 -3.44
CA GLU A 27 28.10 51.63 -3.52
C GLU A 27 27.52 51.85 -4.91
N ASP A 28 27.84 52.97 -5.57
CA ASP A 28 27.39 53.27 -6.93
C ASP A 28 27.91 52.24 -7.95
N GLU A 29 29.18 51.81 -7.82
CA GLU A 29 29.75 50.78 -8.69
C GLU A 29 29.20 49.39 -8.37
N TYR A 30 28.97 49.08 -7.09
CA TYR A 30 28.34 47.83 -6.63
C TYR A 30 26.93 47.65 -7.23
N LYS A 31 26.09 48.69 -7.14
CA LYS A 31 24.76 48.72 -7.76
C LYS A 31 24.82 48.73 -9.29
N ARG A 32 25.76 49.46 -9.90
CA ARG A 32 25.90 49.48 -11.38
C ARG A 32 26.21 48.10 -11.95
N ARG A 33 26.91 47.25 -11.20
CA ARG A 33 27.24 45.88 -11.59
C ARG A 33 26.15 44.86 -11.23
N GLY A 34 25.09 45.28 -10.55
CA GLY A 34 23.97 44.41 -10.17
C GLY A 34 24.33 43.39 -9.08
N LEU A 35 25.38 43.66 -8.28
CA LEU A 35 25.82 42.75 -7.22
C LEU A 35 24.88 42.77 -6.00
N ASP A 36 24.02 43.79 -5.89
CA ASP A 36 22.93 43.88 -4.93
C ASP A 36 21.82 42.85 -5.19
N GLN A 37 21.61 42.44 -6.44
CA GLN A 37 20.58 41.46 -6.81
C GLN A 37 20.86 40.04 -6.28
N TYR A 38 22.11 39.74 -5.91
CA TYR A 38 22.49 38.44 -5.36
C TYR A 38 22.53 38.42 -3.83
N ASN A 39 22.33 39.57 -3.16
CA ASN A 39 22.51 39.69 -1.71
C ASN A 39 21.20 39.90 -0.95
N ASP A 40 20.05 39.82 -1.62
CA ASP A 40 18.72 39.86 -1.00
C ASP A 40 18.06 38.47 -1.05
N ASN A 41 17.98 37.84 0.13
CA ASN A 41 17.15 36.70 0.54
C ASN A 41 17.81 35.32 0.64
N ASP A 42 18.95 35.26 1.35
CA ASP A 42 19.45 34.03 1.98
C ASP A 42 19.21 34.01 3.50
N ASP A 43 18.06 34.54 3.95
CA ASP A 43 17.63 34.41 5.35
C ASP A 43 16.29 33.65 5.42
N ASP A 44 16.42 32.35 5.70
CA ASP A 44 15.54 31.58 6.57
C ASP A 44 14.09 31.29 6.13
N TYR A 45 13.90 30.70 4.95
CA TYR A 45 12.71 29.88 4.68
C TYR A 45 13.04 28.45 4.23
N TYR A 46 14.06 27.84 4.84
CA TYR A 46 14.18 26.38 4.92
C TYR A 46 13.37 25.85 6.13
N SER A 47 12.10 26.23 6.23
CA SER A 47 11.17 25.62 7.20
C SER A 47 10.45 24.43 6.56
N GLY A 48 10.95 23.23 6.84
CA GLY A 48 10.09 22.04 6.94
C GLY A 48 9.92 21.13 5.72
N GLY A 49 11.00 20.76 5.02
CA GLY A 49 10.96 19.63 4.07
C GLY A 49 10.71 18.25 4.71
N ALA A 50 10.78 18.16 6.04
CA ALA A 50 10.54 16.94 6.82
C ALA A 50 9.16 16.90 7.53
N SER A 51 8.41 18.01 7.57
CA SER A 51 7.20 18.11 8.40
C SER A 51 5.95 17.53 7.73
N GLY A 52 5.82 17.62 6.40
CA GLY A 52 4.66 17.09 5.68
C GLY A 52 4.56 15.57 5.73
N TRP A 53 5.68 14.86 5.53
CA TRP A 53 5.73 13.40 5.63
C TRP A 53 5.59 12.90 7.06
N GLY A 54 6.12 13.62 8.05
CA GLY A 54 5.93 13.28 9.47
C GLY A 54 4.47 13.38 9.90
N ILE A 55 3.75 14.39 9.43
CA ILE A 55 2.31 14.56 9.69
C ILE A 55 1.51 13.48 8.96
N VAL A 56 1.80 13.21 7.68
CA VAL A 56 1.14 12.14 6.91
C VAL A 56 1.40 10.77 7.53
N PHE A 57 2.63 10.49 7.97
CA PHE A 57 3.02 9.25 8.64
C PHE A 57 2.35 9.11 10.01
N GLY A 58 2.28 10.20 10.79
CA GLY A 58 1.55 10.24 12.06
C GLY A 58 0.05 9.98 11.90
N ILE A 59 -0.58 10.58 10.88
CA ILE A 59 -1.98 10.32 10.52
C ILE A 59 -2.16 8.86 10.09
N LEU A 60 -1.24 8.30 9.30
CA LEU A 60 -1.31 6.92 8.85
C LEU A 60 -1.25 5.94 10.04
N ILE A 61 -0.33 6.17 10.99
CA ILE A 61 -0.23 5.38 12.23
C ILE A 61 -1.50 5.49 13.06
N ALA A 62 -2.04 6.71 13.23
CA ALA A 62 -3.27 6.92 13.98
C ALA A 62 -4.46 6.17 13.34
N ILE A 63 -4.58 6.21 12.00
CA ILE A 63 -5.59 5.46 11.26
C ILE A 63 -5.39 3.94 11.47
N CYS A 64 -4.16 3.45 11.39
CA CYS A 64 -3.86 2.04 11.66
C CYS A 64 -4.25 1.62 13.09
N PHE A 65 -4.01 2.47 14.09
CA PHE A 65 -4.39 2.21 15.48
C PHE A 65 -5.91 2.21 15.70
N ILE A 66 -6.65 3.09 15.00
CA ILE A 66 -8.11 3.13 15.07
C ILE A 66 -8.75 1.95 14.34
N LEU A 67 -8.18 1.54 13.20
CA LEU A 67 -8.68 0.41 12.41
C LEU A 67 -8.25 -0.94 12.96
N TYR A 68 -7.23 -0.97 13.82
CA TYR A 68 -6.73 -2.19 14.46
C TYR A 68 -7.81 -3.05 15.15
N PRO A 69 -8.65 -2.52 16.07
CA PRO A 69 -9.71 -3.32 16.69
C PRO A 69 -10.74 -3.81 15.66
N VAL A 70 -11.01 -3.00 14.62
CA VAL A 70 -11.91 -3.38 13.52
C VAL A 70 -11.32 -4.55 12.73
N ALA A 71 -10.02 -4.52 12.43
CA ALA A 71 -9.33 -5.57 11.71
C ALA A 71 -9.38 -6.91 12.47
N ILE A 72 -9.17 -6.88 13.79
CA ILE A 72 -9.30 -8.07 14.64
C ILE A 72 -10.74 -8.59 14.58
N ALA A 73 -11.73 -7.74 14.85
CA ALA A 73 -13.13 -8.16 14.87
C ALA A 73 -13.59 -8.75 13.53
N VAL A 74 -13.25 -8.10 12.41
CA VAL A 74 -13.60 -8.58 11.07
C VAL A 74 -12.91 -9.91 10.76
N SER A 75 -11.62 -10.05 11.08
CA SER A 75 -10.90 -11.31 10.83
C SER A 75 -11.47 -12.48 11.62
N HIS A 76 -11.80 -12.30 12.91
CA HIS A 76 -12.44 -13.34 13.73
C HIS A 76 -13.84 -13.68 13.22
N MET A 77 -14.67 -12.67 12.96
CA MET A 77 -16.04 -12.88 12.47
C MET A 77 -16.05 -13.67 11.15
N LEU A 78 -15.13 -13.38 10.23
CA LEU A 78 -15.04 -14.10 8.95
C LEU A 78 -14.61 -15.55 9.13
N VAL A 79 -13.64 -15.82 10.01
CA VAL A 79 -13.18 -17.18 10.32
C VAL A 79 -14.29 -17.97 10.98
N GLU A 80 -14.96 -17.40 11.98
CA GLU A 80 -16.07 -18.04 12.70
C GLU A 80 -17.25 -18.35 11.77
N LEU A 81 -17.66 -17.38 10.95
CA LEU A 81 -18.71 -17.58 9.95
C LEU A 81 -18.32 -18.69 8.96
N ALA A 82 -17.04 -18.76 8.56
CA ALA A 82 -16.57 -19.80 7.66
C ALA A 82 -16.58 -21.19 8.32
N GLN A 83 -16.30 -21.31 9.62
CA GLN A 83 -16.43 -22.57 10.36
C GLN A 83 -17.88 -23.04 10.43
N ILE A 84 -18.82 -22.13 10.76
CA ILE A 84 -20.26 -22.45 10.84
C ILE A 84 -20.81 -22.87 9.47
N THR A 85 -20.38 -22.19 8.41
CA THR A 85 -20.90 -22.40 7.04
C THR A 85 -20.00 -23.27 6.16
N GLY A 86 -19.02 -23.97 6.75
CA GLY A 86 -17.95 -24.67 6.01
C GLY A 86 -18.45 -25.63 4.93
N LEU A 87 -19.51 -26.40 5.23
CA LEU A 87 -20.12 -27.32 4.25
C LEU A 87 -20.71 -26.57 3.05
N VAL A 88 -21.39 -25.44 3.29
CA VAL A 88 -21.97 -24.60 2.24
C VAL A 88 -20.87 -23.99 1.37
N ILE A 89 -19.79 -23.51 1.99
CA ILE A 89 -18.61 -22.97 1.32
C ILE A 89 -17.98 -24.02 0.40
N MET A 90 -17.80 -25.25 0.88
CA MET A 90 -17.26 -26.36 0.09
C MET A 90 -18.13 -26.67 -1.13
N ILE A 91 -19.44 -26.77 -0.95
CA ILE A 91 -20.39 -26.99 -2.06
C ILE A 91 -20.30 -25.83 -3.07
N MET A 92 -20.35 -24.58 -2.60
CA MET A 92 -20.25 -23.41 -3.48
C MET A 92 -18.94 -23.38 -4.26
N PHE A 93 -17.82 -23.73 -3.64
CA PHE A 93 -16.53 -23.79 -4.32
C PHE A 93 -16.53 -24.82 -5.45
N VAL A 94 -17.02 -26.04 -5.18
CA VAL A 94 -17.11 -27.11 -6.20
C VAL A 94 -18.04 -26.72 -7.33
N VAL A 95 -19.22 -26.19 -7.02
CA VAL A 95 -20.22 -25.78 -8.02
C VAL A 95 -19.70 -24.65 -8.89
N THR A 96 -19.14 -23.59 -8.29
CA THR A 96 -18.61 -22.45 -9.03
C THR A 96 -17.40 -22.84 -9.87
N PHE A 97 -16.53 -23.72 -9.38
CA PHE A 97 -15.42 -24.28 -10.15
C PHE A 97 -15.90 -25.11 -11.34
N TYR A 98 -16.92 -25.95 -11.16
CA TYR A 98 -17.53 -26.71 -12.24
C TYR A 98 -18.10 -25.79 -13.33
N PHE A 99 -18.83 -24.74 -12.94
CA PHE A 99 -19.35 -23.76 -13.90
C PHE A 99 -18.24 -22.92 -14.54
N ALA A 100 -17.18 -22.57 -13.81
CA ALA A 100 -16.02 -21.90 -14.36
C ALA A 100 -15.36 -22.75 -15.45
N LYS A 101 -15.23 -24.07 -15.25
CA LYS A 101 -14.77 -25.00 -16.30
C LYS A 101 -15.73 -25.08 -17.48
N ARG A 102 -17.03 -25.26 -17.23
CA ARG A 102 -18.04 -25.43 -18.30
C ARG A 102 -18.23 -24.17 -19.14
N LYS A 103 -18.25 -23.00 -18.50
CA LYS A 103 -18.33 -21.68 -19.17
C LYS A 103 -16.95 -21.09 -19.46
N GLN A 104 -15.90 -21.90 -19.36
CA GLN A 104 -14.53 -21.56 -19.74
C GLN A 104 -13.97 -20.28 -19.08
N GLY A 105 -14.54 -19.88 -17.94
CA GLY A 105 -14.13 -18.68 -17.22
C GLY A 105 -14.44 -17.34 -17.90
N TYR A 106 -15.34 -17.30 -18.90
CA TYR A 106 -15.76 -16.06 -19.57
C TYR A 106 -16.92 -15.34 -18.87
N SER A 107 -17.67 -16.03 -18.00
CA SER A 107 -18.78 -15.40 -17.29
C SER A 107 -18.27 -14.66 -16.04
N SER A 108 -18.41 -13.33 -16.04
CA SER A 108 -18.00 -12.47 -14.92
C SER A 108 -18.62 -12.90 -13.58
N PHE A 109 -19.92 -13.26 -13.59
CA PHE A 109 -20.63 -13.71 -12.39
C PHE A 109 -20.03 -14.99 -11.78
N PHE A 110 -19.80 -16.03 -12.59
CA PHE A 110 -19.23 -17.29 -12.07
C PHE A 110 -17.78 -17.13 -11.65
N ASN A 111 -17.02 -16.24 -12.30
CA ASN A 111 -15.66 -15.90 -11.88
C ASN A 111 -15.68 -15.21 -10.51
N PHE A 112 -16.56 -14.23 -10.32
CA PHE A 112 -16.74 -13.55 -9.04
C PHE A 112 -17.14 -14.54 -7.94
N MET A 113 -18.13 -15.40 -8.18
CA MET A 113 -18.56 -16.42 -7.22
C MET A 113 -17.47 -17.44 -6.91
N PHE A 114 -16.62 -17.79 -7.88
CA PHE A 114 -15.45 -18.64 -7.65
C PHE A 114 -14.40 -17.95 -6.77
N HIS A 115 -14.12 -16.66 -7.01
CA HIS A 115 -13.24 -15.88 -6.13
C HIS A 115 -13.80 -15.79 -4.71
N LEU A 116 -15.10 -15.51 -4.57
CA LEU A 116 -15.75 -15.40 -3.26
C LEU A 116 -15.75 -16.73 -2.49
N SER A 117 -16.06 -17.84 -3.16
CA SER A 117 -16.01 -19.17 -2.54
C SER A 117 -14.58 -19.62 -2.23
N SER A 118 -13.58 -19.24 -3.03
CA SER A 118 -12.17 -19.44 -2.71
C SER A 118 -11.75 -18.67 -1.46
N LEU A 119 -12.22 -17.43 -1.30
CA LEU A 119 -11.98 -16.65 -0.08
C LEU A 119 -12.59 -17.36 1.14
N GLY A 120 -13.86 -17.75 1.06
CA GLY A 120 -14.52 -18.51 2.12
C GLY A 120 -13.81 -19.83 2.45
N LEU A 121 -13.33 -20.55 1.44
CA LEU A 121 -12.60 -21.81 1.62
C LEU A 121 -11.30 -21.59 2.38
N PHE A 122 -10.55 -20.55 2.05
CA PHE A 122 -9.33 -20.20 2.79
C PHE A 122 -9.65 -19.73 4.21
N SER A 123 -10.71 -18.94 4.42
CA SER A 123 -11.15 -18.60 5.78
C SER A 123 -11.51 -19.84 6.60
N PHE A 124 -12.12 -20.86 5.99
CA PHE A 124 -12.42 -22.14 6.63
C PHE A 124 -11.16 -22.97 6.92
N LEU A 125 -10.17 -22.97 6.03
CA LEU A 125 -8.93 -23.71 6.20
C LEU A 125 -7.93 -23.02 7.14
N PHE A 126 -8.08 -21.71 7.37
CA PHE A 126 -7.14 -20.92 8.15
C PHE A 126 -6.89 -21.49 9.57
N PRO A 127 -7.93 -21.81 10.36
CA PRO A 127 -7.75 -22.43 11.68
C PRO A 127 -7.01 -23.77 11.65
N LEU A 128 -7.24 -24.55 10.59
CA LEU A 128 -6.61 -25.87 10.42
C LEU A 128 -5.13 -25.77 10.03
N MET A 129 -4.75 -24.71 9.33
CA MET A 129 -3.38 -24.46 8.87
C MET A 129 -2.54 -23.71 9.90
N PHE A 130 -3.19 -22.92 10.76
CA PHE A 130 -2.55 -22.08 11.76
C PHE A 130 -3.03 -22.43 13.18
N VAL A 131 -3.13 -23.72 13.50
CA VAL A 131 -3.59 -24.21 14.82
C VAL A 131 -2.79 -23.61 15.98
N ASP A 132 -1.50 -23.33 15.76
CA ASP A 132 -0.61 -22.76 16.78
C ASP A 132 -0.81 -21.26 17.03
N LEU A 133 -1.58 -20.58 16.17
CA LEU A 133 -2.05 -19.24 16.52
C LEU A 133 -3.14 -19.40 17.58
N ALA A 134 -2.86 -18.94 18.81
CA ALA A 134 -3.78 -19.02 19.95
C ALA A 134 -5.20 -18.48 19.66
N LEU A 135 -5.33 -17.62 18.64
CA LEU A 135 -6.58 -16.98 18.22
C LEU A 135 -7.26 -17.70 17.04
N ALA A 136 -6.61 -18.69 16.42
CA ALA A 136 -7.05 -19.26 15.15
C ALA A 136 -8.32 -20.11 15.23
N GLY A 137 -8.75 -20.55 16.42
CA GLY A 137 -9.98 -21.30 16.61
C GLY A 137 -10.87 -20.78 17.74
N MET A 138 -10.55 -19.62 18.32
CA MET A 138 -11.29 -19.07 19.46
C MET A 138 -12.52 -18.29 18.97
N PRO A 139 -13.73 -18.57 19.51
CA PRO A 139 -14.91 -17.79 19.20
C PRO A 139 -14.74 -16.34 19.68
N MET A 140 -15.35 -15.39 18.97
CA MET A 140 -15.16 -13.96 19.23
C MET A 140 -15.55 -13.57 20.67
N GLU A 141 -16.56 -14.23 21.23
CA GLU A 141 -17.01 -13.99 22.62
C GLU A 141 -15.93 -14.35 23.65
N GLU A 142 -15.22 -15.47 23.45
CA GLU A 142 -14.12 -15.86 24.34
C GLU A 142 -12.91 -14.93 24.19
N PHE A 143 -12.65 -14.42 22.99
CA PHE A 143 -11.58 -13.44 22.76
C PHE A 143 -11.84 -12.12 23.49
N ILE A 144 -13.08 -11.61 23.46
CA ILE A 144 -13.43 -10.35 24.14
C ILE A 144 -13.35 -10.49 25.67
N ILE A 145 -13.68 -11.68 26.20
CA ILE A 145 -13.82 -11.92 27.65
C ILE A 145 -12.49 -12.32 28.31
N ASN A 146 -11.66 -13.15 27.66
CA ASN A 146 -10.61 -13.89 28.38
C ASN A 146 -9.22 -13.26 28.38
N GLN A 147 -8.90 -12.26 27.56
CA GLN A 147 -7.61 -11.56 27.62
C GLN A 147 -7.55 -10.42 26.60
N PRO A 148 -6.88 -9.29 26.88
CA PRO A 148 -6.12 -8.61 25.86
C PRO A 148 -4.75 -9.30 25.77
N PRO A 149 -4.46 -10.09 24.71
CA PRO A 149 -3.08 -10.47 24.43
C PRO A 149 -2.24 -9.21 24.28
N GLY A 150 -0.93 -9.30 24.55
CA GLY A 150 -0.01 -8.22 24.24
C GLY A 150 -0.23 -7.72 22.81
N LEU A 151 -0.05 -6.42 22.57
CA LEU A 151 -0.38 -5.75 21.30
C LEU A 151 0.17 -6.51 20.08
N ILE A 152 1.36 -7.11 20.23
CA ILE A 152 2.01 -7.94 19.22
C ILE A 152 1.25 -9.24 18.92
N ASP A 153 0.78 -9.96 19.94
CA ASP A 153 0.08 -11.25 19.76
C ASP A 153 -1.30 -11.06 19.15
N SER A 154 -1.98 -9.99 19.54
CA SER A 154 -3.27 -9.59 18.99
C SER A 154 -3.17 -9.12 17.52
N LEU A 155 -2.01 -8.61 17.10
CA LEU A 155 -1.74 -8.24 15.69
C LEU A 155 -1.38 -9.44 14.81
N LYS A 156 -0.81 -10.52 15.37
CA LYS A 156 -0.39 -11.69 14.59
C LYS A 156 -1.57 -12.30 13.83
N PHE A 157 -2.70 -12.50 14.51
CA PHE A 157 -3.87 -13.12 13.89
C PHE A 157 -4.40 -12.38 12.65
N PRO A 158 -4.80 -11.09 12.72
CA PRO A 158 -5.29 -10.38 11.54
C PRO A 158 -4.20 -10.23 10.46
N PHE A 159 -2.92 -10.16 10.84
CA PHE A 159 -1.81 -10.13 9.89
C PHE A 159 -1.64 -11.43 9.10
N TYR A 160 -1.56 -12.58 9.78
CA TYR A 160 -1.47 -13.89 9.12
C TYR A 160 -2.74 -14.20 8.33
N TYR A 161 -3.90 -13.84 8.87
CA TYR A 161 -5.17 -13.96 8.14
C TYR A 161 -5.15 -13.14 6.85
N ALA A 162 -4.75 -11.87 6.88
CA ALA A 162 -4.64 -11.04 5.69
C ALA A 162 -3.67 -11.62 4.64
N LEU A 163 -2.50 -12.10 5.06
CA LEU A 163 -1.55 -12.78 4.17
C LEU A 163 -2.16 -14.04 3.54
N PHE A 164 -2.90 -14.83 4.31
CA PHE A 164 -3.57 -16.02 3.82
C PHE A 164 -4.70 -15.68 2.83
N MET A 165 -5.42 -14.58 3.06
CA MET A 165 -6.44 -14.09 2.13
C MET A 165 -5.83 -13.57 0.82
N ILE A 166 -4.65 -12.94 0.87
CA ILE A 166 -3.88 -12.60 -0.34
C ILE A 166 -3.50 -13.87 -1.11
N ALA A 167 -3.06 -14.92 -0.42
CA ALA A 167 -2.78 -16.22 -1.05
C ALA A 167 -4.03 -16.81 -1.73
N SER A 168 -5.21 -16.68 -1.12
CA SER A 168 -6.49 -17.10 -1.72
C SER A 168 -6.81 -16.34 -3.02
N LEU A 169 -6.57 -15.02 -3.05
CA LEU A 169 -6.75 -14.21 -4.26
C LEU A 169 -5.79 -14.62 -5.38
N ILE A 170 -4.53 -14.89 -5.04
CA ILE A 170 -3.53 -15.37 -6.02
C ILE A 170 -3.95 -16.75 -6.54
N PHE A 171 -4.28 -17.68 -5.64
CA PHE A 171 -4.73 -19.03 -5.99
C PHE A 171 -5.91 -19.00 -6.95
N SER A 172 -6.97 -18.26 -6.61
CA SER A 172 -8.16 -18.18 -7.44
C SER A 172 -7.87 -17.57 -8.83
N LYS A 173 -7.01 -16.54 -8.92
CA LYS A 173 -6.56 -15.99 -10.21
C LYS A 173 -5.77 -17.00 -11.03
N VAL A 174 -4.86 -17.76 -10.42
CA VAL A 174 -4.06 -18.79 -11.09
C VAL A 174 -4.98 -19.89 -11.65
N VAL A 175 -5.91 -20.38 -10.84
CA VAL A 175 -6.89 -21.41 -11.26
C VAL A 175 -7.73 -20.91 -12.42
N MET A 176 -8.25 -19.69 -12.35
CA MET A 176 -9.05 -19.11 -13.44
C MET A 176 -8.23 -18.89 -14.72
N SER A 177 -6.98 -18.45 -14.60
CA SER A 177 -6.06 -18.35 -15.75
C SER A 177 -5.83 -19.70 -16.42
N TRP A 178 -5.61 -20.75 -15.62
CA TRP A 178 -5.44 -22.11 -16.11
C TRP A 178 -6.70 -22.64 -16.81
N VAL A 179 -7.88 -22.42 -16.24
CA VAL A 179 -9.16 -22.81 -16.85
C VAL A 179 -9.36 -22.13 -18.21
N ARG A 180 -9.05 -20.84 -18.32
CA ARG A 180 -9.15 -20.08 -19.59
C ARG A 180 -8.15 -20.56 -20.64
N LYS A 181 -6.89 -20.80 -20.26
CA LYS A 181 -5.84 -21.32 -21.17
C LYS A 181 -6.17 -22.70 -21.70
N LYS A 182 -6.70 -23.60 -20.86
CA LYS A 182 -7.11 -24.93 -21.30
C LYS A 182 -8.25 -24.84 -22.31
N SER A 183 -9.21 -23.94 -22.07
CA SER A 183 -10.32 -23.70 -22.98
C SER A 183 -9.89 -23.24 -24.38
N SER A 184 -9.00 -22.24 -24.48
CA SER A 184 -8.58 -21.72 -25.77
C SER A 184 -7.91 -22.80 -26.63
N SER A 185 -7.09 -23.64 -26.00
CA SER A 185 -6.45 -24.77 -26.68
C SER A 185 -7.46 -25.78 -27.24
N TYR A 186 -8.56 -26.06 -26.53
CA TYR A 186 -9.65 -26.92 -27.05
C TYR A 186 -10.45 -26.27 -28.18
N SER A 187 -10.70 -24.95 -28.12
CA SER A 187 -11.41 -24.27 -29.21
C SER A 187 -10.57 -24.23 -30.50
N ASP A 188 -9.26 -24.06 -30.38
CA ASP A 188 -8.34 -24.04 -31.52
C ASP A 188 -8.22 -25.44 -32.15
N LEU A 189 -8.10 -26.48 -31.33
CA LEU A 189 -8.06 -27.87 -31.80
C LEU A 189 -9.37 -28.28 -32.50
N ASN A 190 -10.52 -27.83 -31.98
CA ASN A 190 -11.82 -28.13 -32.57
C ASN A 190 -12.08 -27.35 -33.87
N ARG A 191 -11.54 -26.11 -34.00
CA ARG A 191 -11.54 -25.40 -35.29
C ARG A 191 -10.67 -26.11 -36.32
N TYR A 192 -9.48 -26.55 -35.93
CA TYR A 192 -8.57 -27.28 -36.81
C TYR A 192 -9.20 -28.57 -37.35
N ASN A 193 -9.79 -29.40 -36.47
CA ASN A 193 -10.48 -30.62 -36.87
C ASN A 193 -11.76 -30.42 -37.69
N LYS A 194 -12.33 -29.21 -37.72
CA LYS A 194 -13.52 -28.90 -38.54
C LYS A 194 -13.16 -28.50 -39.97
N HIS A 195 -11.88 -28.22 -40.23
CA HIS A 195 -11.35 -27.82 -41.53
C HIS A 195 -10.54 -28.93 -42.22
N ILE A 196 -10.49 -30.13 -41.63
CA ILE A 196 -10.00 -31.38 -42.22
C ILE A 196 -11.21 -32.24 -42.57
#